data_AF-A0A936K7Q6-F1
#
_entry.id   AF-A0A936K7Q6-F1
#
_cell.length_a   1.000
_cell.length_b   1.000
_cell.length_c   1.000
_cell.angle_alpha   90.00
_cell.angle_beta   90.00
_cell.angle_gamma   90.00
#
_symmetry.space_group_name_H-M   'P 1'
#
loop_
_entity.id
_entity.type
_entity.pdbx_description
1 polymer ?
#
loop_
_entity_poly.entity_id
_entity_poly.type
_entity_poly.pdbx_seq_one_letter_code
_entity_poly.pdbx_strand_id
1 'polypeptide(L)'
;MPRLLASMVMVPLLTVVAIYIGYWGGYLILVGVEGQSGYVYGQQFYKLLALRDLGIAVIKGLVFGMIIALVGCWKGYRTQGGAEGVGNAPTSSVVTSFPVDPHLRLLSRKLLLV
;
A
#
# COMPACT_ATOMS: atom_id res chain seq x y z
N MET A 1 19.82 1.67 -11.64
CA MET A 1 20.03 1.38 -10.21
C MET A 1 19.44 2.42 -9.25
N PRO A 2 19.63 3.76 -9.38
CA PRO A 2 19.04 4.72 -8.43
C PRO A 2 17.49 4.74 -8.44
N ARG A 3 16.86 4.45 -9.59
CA ARG A 3 15.39 4.40 -9.73
C ARG A 3 14.71 3.26 -8.95
N LEU A 4 15.41 2.14 -8.72
CA LEU A 4 14.88 1.00 -7.96
C LEU A 4 14.78 1.35 -6.47
N LEU A 5 15.85 1.89 -5.89
CA LEU A 5 15.86 2.36 -4.51
C LEU A 5 14.84 3.47 -4.27
N ALA A 6 14.72 4.43 -5.20
CA ALA A 6 13.75 5.51 -5.08
C ALA A 6 12.30 5.03 -5.03
N SER A 7 11.93 4.06 -5.87
CA SER A 7 10.57 3.50 -5.90
C SER A 7 10.28 2.59 -4.68
N MET A 8 11.29 1.87 -4.21
CA MET A 8 11.18 1.01 -3.02
C MET A 8 10.96 1.80 -1.73
N VAL A 9 11.48 3.03 -1.64
CA VAL A 9 11.25 3.94 -0.49
C VAL A 9 9.98 4.78 -0.67
N MET A 10 9.64 5.19 -1.89
CA MET A 10 8.45 6.00 -2.15
C MET A 10 7.14 5.27 -1.87
N VAL A 11 7.05 3.98 -2.23
CA VAL A 11 5.82 3.19 -2.02
C VAL A 11 5.42 3.06 -0.54
N PRO A 12 6.31 2.68 0.40
CA PRO A 12 5.95 2.65 1.81
C PRO A 12 5.66 4.05 2.36
N LEU A 13 6.40 5.09 1.93
CA LEU A 13 6.12 6.46 2.36
C LEU A 13 4.71 6.91 1.95
N LEU A 14 4.29 6.59 0.72
CA LEU A 14 2.95 6.90 0.22
C LEU A 14 1.87 6.15 1.01
N THR A 15 2.12 4.91 1.42
CA THR A 15 1.17 4.16 2.25
C THR A 15 0.96 4.80 3.62
N VAL A 16 2.02 5.33 4.24
CA VAL A 16 1.90 6.04 5.53
C VAL A 16 1.05 7.31 5.36
N VAL A 17 1.28 8.07 4.29
CA VAL A 17 0.49 9.26 3.97
C VAL A 17 -0.97 8.90 3.71
N ALA A 18 -1.25 7.81 2.99
CA ALA A 18 -2.61 7.34 2.74
C ALA A 18 -3.34 6.92 4.02
N ILE A 19 -2.65 6.24 4.95
CA ILE A 19 -3.21 5.89 6.28
C ILE A 19 -3.53 7.16 7.06
N TYR A 20 -2.65 8.16 7.02
CA TYR A 20 -2.86 9.44 7.72
C TYR A 20 -4.06 10.20 7.16
N ILE A 21 -4.15 10.34 5.84
CA ILE A 21 -5.29 11.00 5.19
C ILE A 21 -6.59 10.22 5.43
N GLY A 22 -6.54 8.89 5.39
CA GLY A 22 -7.69 8.03 5.70
C GLY A 22 -8.18 8.18 7.14
N TYR A 23 -7.26 8.27 8.10
CA TYR A 23 -7.59 8.52 9.50
C TYR A 23 -8.35 9.84 9.67
N TRP A 24 -7.80 10.92 9.11
CA TRP A 24 -8.41 12.25 9.19
C TRP A 24 -9.72 12.37 8.41
N GLY A 25 -9.82 11.71 7.24
CA GLY A 25 -11.05 11.66 6.46
C GLY A 25 -12.18 10.95 7.20
N GLY A 26 -11.87 9.80 7.83
CA GLY A 26 -12.84 9.08 8.67
C GLY A 26 -13.20 9.86 9.94
N TYR A 27 -12.23 10.55 10.56
CA TYR A 27 -12.45 11.40 11.73
C TYR A 27 -13.44 12.54 11.42
N LEU A 28 -13.25 13.22 10.29
CA LEU A 28 -14.06 14.37 9.90
C LEU A 28 -15.52 13.96 9.63
N ILE A 29 -15.74 12.77 9.05
CA ILE A 29 -17.09 12.24 8.81
C ILE A 29 -17.73 11.77 10.13
N LEU A 30 -17.05 10.95 10.94
CA LEU A 30 -17.66 10.40 12.17
C LEU A 30 -17.92 11.48 13.24
N VAL A 31 -17.00 12.42 13.42
CA VAL A 31 -17.14 13.48 14.44
C VAL A 31 -17.96 14.65 13.90
N GLY A 32 -17.77 15.01 12.62
CA GLY A 32 -18.43 16.17 12.02
C GLY A 32 -19.86 15.91 11.55
N VAL A 33 -20.18 14.71 11.08
CA VAL A 33 -21.51 14.38 10.51
C VAL A 33 -22.35 13.57 11.49
N GLU A 34 -21.77 12.55 12.13
CA GLU A 34 -22.50 11.68 13.08
C GLU A 34 -22.47 12.18 14.53
N GLY A 35 -21.61 13.15 14.88
CA GLY A 35 -21.53 13.69 16.24
C GLY A 35 -20.98 12.72 17.28
N GLN A 36 -20.30 11.65 16.85
CA GLN A 36 -19.60 10.73 17.75
C GLN A 36 -18.44 11.42 18.47
N SER A 37 -18.16 11.03 19.72
CA SER A 37 -17.02 11.59 20.45
C SER A 37 -15.71 11.21 19.76
N GLY A 38 -14.87 12.18 19.41
CA GLY A 38 -13.57 11.94 18.78
C GLY A 38 -12.64 11.06 19.62
N TYR A 39 -12.86 11.01 20.94
CA TYR A 39 -12.15 10.14 21.86
C TYR A 39 -12.42 8.65 21.62
N VAL A 40 -13.70 8.29 21.39
CA VAL A 40 -14.10 6.90 21.09
C VAL A 40 -13.56 6.48 19.71
N TYR A 41 -13.61 7.37 18.72
CA TYR A 41 -13.03 7.10 17.40
C TYR A 41 -11.53 6.80 17.48
N GLY A 42 -10.76 7.62 18.21
CA GLY A 42 -9.33 7.40 18.41
C GLY A 42 -9.03 6.05 19.07
N GLN A 43 -9.74 5.71 20.15
CA GLN A 43 -9.54 4.41 20.83
C GLN A 43 -9.87 3.21 19.95
N GLN A 44 -10.97 3.27 19.18
CA GLN A 44 -11.33 2.21 18.24
C GLN A 44 -10.32 2.12 17.10
N PHE A 45 -9.84 3.26 16.60
CA PHE A 45 -8.84 3.30 15.55
C PHE A 45 -7.52 2.66 16.01
N TYR A 46 -7.04 2.94 17.22
CA TYR A 46 -5.84 2.26 17.76
C TYR A 46 -6.03 0.75 17.97
N LYS A 47 -7.25 0.30 18.31
CA LYS A 47 -7.58 -1.13 18.41
C LYS A 47 -7.62 -1.83 17.05
N LEU A 48 -8.17 -1.18 16.03
CA LEU A 48 -8.22 -1.70 14.66
C LEU A 48 -6.86 -1.62 13.96
N LEU A 49 -6.13 -0.53 14.19
CA LEU A 49 -4.80 -0.27 13.65
C LEU A 49 -3.72 -0.80 14.60
N ALA A 50 -3.87 -2.06 15.02
CA ALA A 50 -2.85 -2.71 15.83
C ALA A 50 -1.49 -2.66 15.12
N LEU A 51 -0.39 -2.57 15.87
CA LEU A 51 1.00 -2.56 15.33
C LEU A 51 1.25 -3.70 14.33
N ARG A 52 0.52 -4.81 14.47
CA ARG A 52 0.55 -5.96 13.58
C ARG A 52 0.04 -5.66 12.18
N ASP A 53 -1.06 -4.91 12.04
CA ASP A 53 -1.61 -4.52 10.74
C ASP A 53 -0.72 -3.48 10.04
N LEU A 54 -0.08 -2.59 10.83
CA LEU A 54 0.92 -1.67 10.30
C LEU A 54 2.14 -2.41 9.74
N GLY A 55 2.64 -3.43 10.45
CA GLY A 55 3.75 -4.27 10.00
C GLY A 55 3.43 -5.03 8.71
N ILE A 56 2.22 -5.60 8.61
CA ILE A 56 1.75 -6.27 7.39
C ILE A 56 1.63 -5.27 6.24
N ALA A 57 1.11 -4.07 6.49
CA ALA A 57 0.99 -3.02 5.47
C ALA A 57 2.36 -2.59 4.92
N VAL A 58 3.36 -2.41 5.78
CA VAL A 58 4.73 -2.02 5.36
C VAL A 58 5.41 -3.12 4.56
N ILE A 59 5.39 -4.37 5.05
CA ILE A 59 5.99 -5.52 4.33
C ILE A 59 5.35 -5.66 2.95
N LYS A 60 4.03 -5.54 2.89
CA LYS A 60 3.28 -5.63 1.64
C LYS A 60 3.60 -4.48 0.70
N GLY A 61 3.64 -3.24 1.19
CA GLY A 61 4.07 -2.07 0.42
C GLY A 61 5.48 -2.23 -0.16
N LEU A 62 6.39 -2.85 0.59
CA LEU A 62 7.77 -3.11 0.17
C LEU A 62 7.85 -4.16 -0.94
N VAL A 63 7.06 -5.24 -0.85
CA VAL A 63 6.94 -6.27 -1.91
C VAL A 63 6.33 -5.68 -3.18
N PHE A 64 5.25 -4.90 -3.07
CA PHE A 64 4.65 -4.23 -4.24
C PHE A 64 5.61 -3.21 -4.85
N GLY A 65 6.31 -2.42 -4.04
CA GLY A 65 7.31 -1.47 -4.49
C GLY A 65 8.45 -2.12 -5.27
N MET A 66 8.96 -3.25 -4.79
CA MET A 66 9.95 -4.07 -5.49
C MET A 66 9.46 -4.55 -6.86
N ILE A 67 8.24 -5.08 -6.95
CA ILE A 67 7.69 -5.59 -8.21
C ILE A 67 7.47 -4.45 -9.21
N ILE A 68 6.91 -3.32 -8.78
CA ILE A 68 6.71 -2.13 -9.63
C ILE A 68 8.05 -1.60 -10.12
N ALA A 69 9.06 -1.55 -9.25
CA ALA A 69 10.40 -1.10 -9.59
C ALA A 69 11.05 -2.03 -10.65
N LEU A 70 10.91 -3.34 -10.49
CA LEU A 70 11.46 -4.35 -11.39
C LEU A 70 10.77 -4.33 -12.75
N VAL A 71 9.44 -4.33 -12.77
CA VAL A 71 8.65 -4.26 -14.02
C VAL A 71 8.82 -2.90 -14.69
N GLY A 72 8.90 -1.81 -13.93
CA GLY A 72 9.19 -0.48 -14.45
C GLY A 72 10.58 -0.39 -15.09
N CYS A 73 11.60 -1.01 -14.50
CA CYS A 73 12.92 -1.10 -15.12
C CYS A 73 12.91 -2.02 -16.35
N TRP A 74 12.19 -3.15 -16.31
CA TRP A 74 12.12 -4.08 -17.43
C TRP A 74 11.40 -3.47 -18.63
N LYS A 75 10.28 -2.81 -18.39
CA LYS A 75 9.47 -2.15 -19.42
C LYS A 75 10.15 -0.88 -19.92
N GLY A 76 10.79 -0.10 -19.05
CA GLY A 76 11.61 1.07 -19.44
C GLY A 76 12.85 0.73 -20.26
N TYR A 77 13.40 -0.49 -20.15
CA TYR A 77 14.50 -0.95 -21.00
C TYR A 77 14.00 -1.51 -22.36
N ARG A 78 12.74 -1.94 -22.44
CA ARG A 78 12.10 -2.54 -23.63
C ARG A 78 11.13 -1.60 -24.36
N THR A 79 10.92 -0.37 -23.89
CA THR A 79 10.01 0.57 -24.53
C THR A 79 10.57 1.07 -25.85
N GLN A 80 9.96 0.62 -26.95
CA GLN A 80 9.92 1.35 -28.23
C GLN A 80 8.47 1.82 -28.38
N GLY A 81 8.21 3.14 -28.48
CA GLY A 81 6.85 3.66 -28.69
C GLY A 81 6.38 4.88 -27.85
N GLY A 82 7.23 5.53 -27.06
CA GLY A 82 6.85 6.80 -26.39
C GLY A 82 5.85 6.66 -25.22
N ALA A 83 5.17 7.76 -24.86
CA ALA A 83 4.45 7.96 -23.60
C ALA A 83 3.35 6.93 -23.27
N GLU A 84 2.77 6.28 -24.28
CA GLU A 84 1.70 5.27 -24.15
C GLU A 84 2.19 3.99 -23.44
N GLY A 85 3.43 3.58 -23.70
CA GLY A 85 4.06 2.43 -23.04
C GLY A 85 4.36 2.65 -21.56
N VAL A 86 4.54 3.92 -21.17
CA VAL A 86 4.85 4.34 -19.79
C VAL A 86 3.59 4.32 -18.92
N GLY A 87 2.43 4.67 -19.49
CA GLY A 87 1.12 4.59 -18.81
C GLY A 87 0.61 3.16 -18.64
N ASN A 88 0.90 2.27 -19.58
CA ASN A 88 0.50 0.85 -19.49
C ASN A 88 1.44 -0.01 -18.64
N ALA A 89 2.62 0.51 -18.26
CA ALA A 89 3.56 -0.17 -17.37
C ALA A 89 3.02 -0.36 -15.94
N PRO A 90 2.50 0.68 -15.26
CA PRO A 90 1.91 0.51 -13.93
C PRO A 90 0.70 -0.43 -13.95
N THR A 91 -0.19 -0.34 -14.95
CA THR A 91 -1.39 -1.21 -15.04
C THR A 91 -1.02 -2.70 -15.15
N SER A 92 -0.07 -3.07 -16.02
CA SER A 92 0.42 -4.45 -16.11
C SER A 92 1.17 -4.91 -14.84
N SER A 93 1.85 -3.99 -14.15
CA SER A 93 2.57 -4.29 -12.90
C SER A 93 1.59 -4.59 -11.76
N VAL A 94 0.47 -3.86 -11.69
CA VAL A 94 -0.57 -4.08 -10.68
C VAL A 94 -1.28 -5.41 -10.91
N VAL A 95 -1.67 -5.74 -12.14
CA VAL A 95 -2.34 -7.02 -12.42
C VAL A 95 -1.44 -8.24 -12.22
N THR A 96 -0.12 -8.11 -12.38
CA THR A 96 0.84 -9.20 -12.12
C THR A 96 1.17 -9.36 -10.64
N SER A 97 1.08 -8.28 -9.85
CA SER A 97 1.31 -8.31 -8.40
C SER A 97 0.04 -8.64 -7.59
N PHE A 98 -1.15 -8.36 -8.13
CA PHE A 98 -2.43 -8.65 -7.47
C PHE A 98 -2.62 -10.13 -7.04
N PRO A 99 -2.21 -11.15 -7.82
CA PRO A 99 -2.29 -12.56 -7.40
C PRO A 99 -1.42 -12.94 -6.20
N VAL A 100 -0.36 -12.18 -5.90
CA VAL A 100 0.54 -12.43 -4.75
C VAL A 100 -0.11 -12.03 -3.42
N ASP A 101 -1.02 -11.06 -3.46
CA ASP A 101 -1.76 -10.52 -2.31
C ASP A 101 -2.51 -11.58 -1.47
N PRO A 102 -3.35 -12.46 -2.06
CA PRO A 102 -4.08 -13.48 -1.30
C PRO A 102 -3.17 -14.54 -0.68
N HIS A 103 -2.05 -14.90 -1.34
CA HIS A 103 -1.13 -15.92 -0.84
C HIS A 103 -0.37 -15.45 0.42
N LEU A 104 0.00 -14.16 0.44
CA LEU A 104 0.64 -13.52 1.60
C LEU A 104 -0.37 -13.31 2.75
N ARG A 105 -1.65 -13.03 2.44
CA ARG A 105 -2.73 -12.99 3.45
C ARG A 105 -3.01 -14.36 4.06
N LEU A 106 -2.95 -15.45 3.29
CA LEU A 106 -3.14 -16.81 3.80
C LEU A 106 -2.02 -17.23 4.76
N LEU A 107 -0.78 -16.85 4.46
CA LEU A 107 0.37 -17.10 5.35
C LEU A 107 0.26 -16.27 6.64
N SER A 108 -0.13 -14.99 6.54
CA SER A 108 -0.32 -14.11 7.69
C SER A 108 -1.51 -14.52 8.57
N ARG A 109 -2.60 -15.05 8.00
CA ARG A 109 -3.72 -15.63 8.77
C ARG A 109 -3.37 -16.95 9.45
N LYS A 110 -2.54 -17.80 8.83
CA LYS A 110 -2.08 -19.06 9.44
C LYS A 110 -1.14 -18.83 10.63
N LEU A 111 -0.28 -17.81 10.57
CA LEU A 111 0.62 -17.42 11.66
C LEU A 111 -0.07 -16.68 12.83
N LEU A 112 -1.37 -16.40 12.68
CA LEU A 112 -2.20 -15.67 13.66
C LEU A 112 -3.11 -16.58 14.49
N LEU A 113 -3.22 -17.85 14.10
CA LEU A 113 -4.00 -18.88 14.79
C LEU A 113 -3.11 -19.85 15.58
N VAL A 114 -1.82 -19.56 15.71
CA VAL A 114 -0.85 -20.22 16.59
C VAL A 114 -0.20 -19.14 17.44
#